data_AF-A0A2H0VFV6-F1
#
_entry.id   AF-A0A2H0VFV6-F1
#
_cell.length_a   1.000
_cell.length_b   1.000
_cell.length_c   1.000
_cell.angle_alpha   90.00
_cell.angle_beta   90.00
_cell.angle_gamma   90.00
#
_symmetry.space_group_name_H-M   'P 1'
#
loop_
_entity.id
_entity.type
_entity.pdbx_description
1 polymer ?
#
loop_
_entity_poly.entity_id
_entity_poly.type
_entity_poly.pdbx_seq_one_letter_code
_entity_poly.pdbx_strand_id
1 'polypeptide(L)'
;MPNDLYFRYPILDLSYWQRFSKRVGRNILEIILLASASVLVISDVPNLVLIGFVVFIYLVYGLIKRATRSTPSTKFKGGNLAGFITKGSKKAILSAYDRSVFVGGNFLLHLTRELVEDSMVMRVLKGLDISRDEFVSKLESYINDEMGVKETNIWRQAKAEEVVIGALVSQPDEKRPIQPIHLFLGLPKTDNERIQRLFNLFGLDDAKLERAARLYTIINK
;
A
#
# COMPACT_ATOMS: atom_id res chain seq x y z
N MET A 1 -4.94 -27.57 6.42
CA MET A 1 -4.84 -26.16 5.96
C MET A 1 -3.63 -25.55 6.65
N PRO A 2 -2.70 -24.90 5.94
CA PRO A 2 -1.49 -24.39 6.58
C PRO A 2 -1.88 -23.24 7.53
N ASN A 3 -1.35 -23.25 8.75
CA ASN A 3 -1.29 -22.17 9.75
C ASN A 3 -2.20 -20.97 9.48
N ASP A 4 -3.25 -20.80 10.29
CA ASP A 4 -4.19 -19.66 10.33
C ASP A 4 -3.65 -18.44 9.57
N LEU A 5 -4.05 -18.31 8.31
CA LEU A 5 -3.67 -17.17 7.48
C LEU A 5 -4.46 -15.98 7.99
N TYR A 6 -3.75 -14.98 8.51
CA TYR A 6 -4.37 -13.75 8.95
C TYR A 6 -3.55 -12.54 8.51
N PHE A 7 -4.19 -11.39 8.44
CA PHE A 7 -3.50 -10.13 8.19
C PHE A 7 -3.68 -9.19 9.38
N ARG A 8 -2.62 -9.11 10.20
CA ARG A 8 -2.57 -8.14 11.30
C ARG A 8 -1.42 -7.18 11.10
N TYR A 9 -1.75 -5.94 10.79
CA TYR A 9 -0.77 -4.87 10.66
C TYR A 9 -0.92 -3.88 11.82
N PRO A 10 -0.04 -3.91 12.84
CA PRO A 10 -0.20 -3.14 14.08
C PRO A 10 -0.34 -1.62 13.89
N ILE A 11 0.07 -1.10 12.75
CA ILE A 11 -0.07 0.33 12.41
C ILE A 11 -1.54 0.69 12.13
N LEU A 12 -2.37 -0.27 11.69
CA LEU A 12 -3.81 -0.06 11.47
C LEU A 12 -4.58 0.06 12.79
N ASP A 13 -4.12 -0.62 13.84
CA ASP A 13 -4.70 -0.57 15.19
C ASP A 13 -4.55 0.84 15.83
N LEU A 14 -3.59 1.65 15.34
CA LEU A 14 -3.38 3.02 15.82
C LEU A 14 -4.49 3.95 15.34
N SER A 15 -4.75 5.02 16.09
CA SER A 15 -5.61 6.10 15.59
C SER A 15 -4.95 6.83 14.43
N TYR A 16 -5.77 7.48 13.60
CA TYR A 16 -5.26 8.35 12.52
C TYR A 16 -4.25 9.36 13.06
N TRP A 17 -4.58 10.05 14.17
CA TRP A 17 -3.71 11.03 14.81
C TRP A 17 -2.37 10.43 15.25
N GLN A 18 -2.37 9.22 15.81
CA GLN A 18 -1.13 8.54 16.18
C GLN A 18 -0.25 8.22 14.95
N ARG A 19 -0.85 7.76 13.85
CA ARG A 19 -0.12 7.51 12.59
C ARG A 19 0.42 8.81 11.99
N PHE A 20 -0.41 9.85 11.96
CA PHE A 20 -0.06 11.16 11.44
C PHE A 20 1.10 11.76 12.23
N SER A 21 1.00 11.81 13.57
CA SER A 21 2.05 12.32 14.44
C SER A 21 3.36 11.54 14.31
N LYS A 22 3.31 10.20 14.19
CA LYS A 22 4.52 9.39 13.91
C LYS A 22 5.17 9.74 12.58
N ARG A 23 4.37 10.01 11.54
CA ARG A 23 4.85 10.36 10.20
C ARG A 23 5.46 11.77 10.19
N VAL A 24 4.72 12.74 10.72
CA VAL A 24 5.10 14.16 10.74
C VAL A 24 6.24 14.42 11.72
N GLY A 25 6.13 13.95 12.95
CA GLY A 25 7.14 14.15 13.99
C GLY A 25 8.50 13.60 13.59
N ARG A 26 8.53 12.40 12.99
CA ARG A 26 9.78 11.83 12.47
C ARG A 26 10.39 12.68 11.35
N ASN A 27 9.58 13.13 10.40
CA ASN A 27 10.07 13.96 9.29
C ASN A 27 10.59 15.32 9.77
N ILE A 28 9.88 15.97 10.71
CA ILE A 28 10.32 17.24 11.32
C ILE A 28 11.64 17.05 12.05
N LEU A 29 11.77 16.02 12.89
CA LEU A 29 13.00 15.72 13.61
C LEU A 29 14.18 15.50 12.63
N GLU A 30 13.95 14.78 11.54
CA GLU A 30 14.97 14.52 10.52
C GLU A 30 15.41 15.80 9.79
N ILE A 31 14.47 16.69 9.47
CA ILE A 31 14.79 18.00 8.86
C ILE A 31 15.61 18.86 9.82
N ILE A 32 15.19 18.94 11.09
CA ILE A 32 15.91 19.70 12.12
C ILE A 32 17.33 19.14 12.29
N LEU A 33 17.47 17.81 12.41
CA LEU A 33 18.78 17.17 12.55
C LEU A 33 19.66 17.41 11.32
N LEU A 34 19.10 17.37 10.12
CA LEU A 34 19.85 17.62 8.88
C LEU A 34 20.31 19.08 8.79
N ALA A 35 19.44 20.03 9.14
CA ALA A 35 19.78 21.45 9.18
C ALA A 35 20.87 21.72 10.22
N SER A 36 20.72 21.21 11.45
CA SER A 36 21.71 21.33 12.51
C SER A 36 23.05 20.71 12.11
N ALA A 37 23.04 19.50 11.52
CA ALA A 37 24.25 18.86 11.03
C ALA A 37 24.95 19.69 9.95
N SER A 38 24.18 20.28 9.04
CA SER A 38 24.72 21.14 7.97
C SER A 38 25.38 22.40 8.54
N VAL A 39 24.74 23.06 9.51
CA VAL A 39 25.32 24.22 10.21
C VAL A 39 26.59 23.84 10.96
N LEU A 40 26.61 22.69 11.65
CA LEU A 40 27.80 22.21 12.36
C LEU A 40 28.96 21.91 11.43
N VAL A 41 28.71 21.36 10.24
CA VAL A 41 29.74 21.06 9.23
C VAL A 41 30.37 22.35 8.65
N ILE A 42 29.62 23.46 8.59
CA ILE A 42 30.09 24.75 8.07
C ILE A 42 30.78 25.59 9.18
N SER A 43 30.69 25.19 10.44
CA SER A 43 31.24 25.94 11.58
C SER A 43 32.77 26.05 11.53
N ASP A 44 33.33 27.19 11.95
CA ASP A 44 34.77 27.40 12.04
C ASP A 44 35.44 26.62 13.19
N VAL A 45 34.66 26.02 14.08
CA VAL A 45 35.16 25.30 15.26
C VAL A 45 35.45 23.84 14.91
N PRO A 46 36.71 23.36 14.92
CA PRO A 46 37.07 22.03 14.43
C PRO A 46 36.32 20.87 15.10
N ASN A 47 36.10 20.97 16.41
CA ASN A 47 35.36 19.95 17.18
C ASN A 47 33.88 19.87 16.76
N LEU A 48 33.26 21.01 16.42
CA LEU A 48 31.86 21.04 15.97
C LEU A 48 31.71 20.47 14.56
N VAL A 49 32.67 20.72 13.67
CA VAL A 49 32.70 20.14 12.32
C VAL A 49 32.73 18.62 12.38
N LEU A 50 33.58 18.04 13.23
CA LEU A 50 33.67 16.58 13.39
C LEU A 50 32.33 15.97 13.84
N ILE A 51 31.69 16.58 14.84
CA ILE A 51 30.37 16.16 15.32
C ILE A 51 29.33 16.27 14.19
N GLY A 52 29.31 17.40 13.48
CA GLY A 52 28.42 17.62 12.34
C GLY A 52 28.58 16.55 11.28
N PHE A 53 29.81 16.18 10.93
CA PHE A 53 30.11 15.16 9.92
C PHE A 53 29.62 13.77 10.33
N VAL A 54 29.82 13.37 11.60
CA VAL A 54 29.32 12.09 12.13
C VAL A 54 27.79 12.04 12.08
N VAL A 55 27.11 13.12 12.50
CA VAL A 55 25.64 13.20 12.44
C VAL A 55 25.15 13.16 10.99
N PHE A 56 25.81 13.87 10.08
CA PHE A 56 25.47 13.90 8.67
C PHE A 56 25.58 12.51 8.03
N ILE A 57 26.69 11.80 8.25
CA ILE A 57 26.86 10.42 7.78
C ILE A 57 25.79 9.51 8.34
N TYR A 58 25.48 9.62 9.64
CA TYR A 58 24.42 8.83 10.27
C TYR A 58 23.07 9.05 9.59
N LEU A 59 22.72 10.30 9.27
CA LEU A 59 21.48 10.64 8.56
C LEU A 59 21.45 10.06 7.15
N VAL A 60 22.51 10.25 6.37
CA VAL A 60 22.64 9.72 5.00
C VAL A 60 22.56 8.19 4.99
N TYR A 61 23.30 7.53 5.88
CA TYR A 61 23.24 6.08 6.05
C TYR A 61 21.81 5.62 6.42
N GLY A 62 21.14 6.34 7.31
CA GLY A 62 19.75 6.08 7.68
C GLY A 62 18.77 6.23 6.52
N LEU A 63 19.01 7.16 5.59
CA LEU A 63 18.22 7.34 4.36
C LEU A 63 18.44 6.16 3.39
N ILE A 64 19.70 5.79 3.14
CA ILE A 64 20.05 4.65 2.27
C ILE A 64 19.44 3.36 2.82
N LYS A 65 19.60 3.09 4.12
CA LYS A 65 19.06 1.90 4.77
C LYS A 65 17.54 1.82 4.68
N ARG A 66 16.84 2.95 4.71
CA ARG A 66 15.38 3.01 4.54
C ARG A 66 14.94 2.76 3.10
N ALA A 67 15.77 3.14 2.13
CA ALA A 67 15.55 2.77 0.74
C ALA A 67 15.69 1.26 0.53
N THR A 68 16.63 0.60 1.22
CA THR A 68 16.95 -0.82 1.02
C THR A 68 16.17 -1.80 1.91
N ARG A 69 15.72 -1.42 3.13
CA ARG A 69 15.05 -2.31 4.11
C ARG A 69 13.68 -2.88 3.71
N SER A 70 13.23 -2.65 2.48
CA SER A 70 11.83 -2.87 2.09
C SER A 70 11.62 -4.13 1.25
N THR A 71 12.60 -5.02 1.16
CA THR A 71 12.42 -6.31 0.49
C THR A 71 11.58 -7.23 1.39
N PRO A 72 10.35 -7.56 1.01
CA PRO A 72 9.55 -8.53 1.74
C PRO A 72 10.24 -9.90 1.78
N SER A 73 9.85 -10.75 2.74
CA SER A 73 10.34 -12.14 2.79
C SER A 73 10.08 -12.81 1.44
N THR A 74 11.10 -13.45 0.86
CA THR A 74 10.97 -14.12 -0.45
C THR A 74 10.18 -15.42 -0.36
N LYS A 75 10.14 -16.07 0.81
CA LYS A 75 9.38 -17.29 1.05
C LYS A 75 8.32 -17.06 2.11
N PHE A 76 7.08 -17.41 1.80
CA PHE A 76 5.98 -17.40 2.76
C PHE A 76 5.97 -18.70 3.57
N LYS A 77 5.94 -18.60 4.91
CA LYS A 77 5.95 -19.76 5.82
C LYS A 77 4.61 -19.95 6.56
N GLY A 78 3.53 -19.28 6.13
CA GLY A 78 2.25 -19.23 6.86
C GLY A 78 2.19 -18.12 7.91
N GLY A 79 1.02 -17.95 8.52
CA GLY A 79 0.77 -16.95 9.57
C GLY A 79 0.50 -15.54 9.04
N ASN A 80 1.03 -14.52 9.74
CA ASN A 80 0.71 -13.12 9.48
C ASN A 80 1.23 -12.62 8.12
N LEU A 81 0.29 -12.28 7.23
CA LEU A 81 0.58 -11.77 5.88
C LEU A 81 1.24 -10.39 5.88
N ALA A 82 1.20 -9.64 6.98
CA ALA A 82 1.89 -8.35 7.07
C ALA A 82 3.40 -8.44 6.78
N GLY A 83 4.05 -9.58 7.06
CA GLY A 83 5.46 -9.81 6.73
C GLY A 83 5.73 -10.11 5.25
N PHE A 84 4.70 -10.49 4.50
CA PHE A 84 4.78 -10.96 3.12
C PHE A 84 4.21 -9.96 2.11
N ILE A 85 3.86 -8.76 2.54
CA ILE A 85 3.35 -7.67 1.70
C ILE A 85 4.45 -6.65 1.44
N THR A 86 4.54 -6.17 0.19
CA THR A 86 5.47 -5.09 -0.20
C THR A 86 5.15 -3.75 0.46
N LYS A 87 6.14 -2.85 0.47
CA LYS A 87 5.94 -1.48 0.95
C LYS A 87 4.89 -0.72 0.14
N GLY A 88 4.81 -0.94 -1.18
CA GLY A 88 3.81 -0.32 -2.04
C GLY A 88 2.39 -0.69 -1.63
N SER A 89 2.13 -1.99 -1.47
CA SER A 89 0.84 -2.49 -0.97
C SER A 89 0.49 -1.99 0.43
N LYS A 90 1.45 -2.00 1.37
CA LYS A 90 1.22 -1.45 2.72
C LYS A 90 0.87 0.04 2.67
N LYS A 91 1.53 0.80 1.79
CA LYS A 91 1.25 2.23 1.58
C LYS A 91 -0.14 2.43 0.99
N ALA A 92 -0.54 1.65 -0.02
CA ALA A 92 -1.87 1.74 -0.62
C ALA A 92 -2.97 1.42 0.41
N ILE A 93 -2.83 0.33 1.17
CA ILE A 93 -3.76 -0.03 2.26
C ILE A 93 -3.84 1.10 3.29
N LEU A 94 -2.70 1.61 3.78
CA LEU A 94 -2.69 2.69 4.76
C LEU A 94 -3.33 3.99 4.22
N SER A 95 -3.04 4.35 2.97
CA SER A 95 -3.58 5.56 2.35
C SER A 95 -5.10 5.46 2.21
N ALA A 96 -5.58 4.33 1.70
CA ALA A 96 -7.01 4.05 1.59
C ALA A 96 -7.72 4.04 2.95
N TYR A 97 -7.08 3.43 3.95
CA TYR A 97 -7.56 3.41 5.31
C TYR A 97 -7.68 4.84 5.87
N ASP A 98 -6.63 5.65 5.75
CA ASP A 98 -6.63 7.04 6.22
C ASP A 98 -7.69 7.89 5.47
N ARG A 99 -7.85 7.71 4.15
CA ARG A 99 -8.87 8.40 3.34
C ARG A 99 -10.29 8.04 3.76
N SER A 100 -10.59 6.75 3.94
CA SER A 100 -11.92 6.30 4.38
C SER A 100 -12.29 6.84 5.77
N VAL A 101 -11.30 7.09 6.64
CA VAL A 101 -11.54 7.71 7.95
C VAL A 101 -11.81 9.21 7.84
N PHE A 102 -11.07 9.91 6.97
CA PHE A 102 -11.12 11.37 6.87
C PHE A 102 -12.25 11.87 5.97
N VAL A 103 -12.36 11.30 4.78
CA VAL A 103 -13.36 11.67 3.76
C VAL A 103 -14.68 10.93 4.01
N GLY A 104 -14.63 9.77 4.66
CA GLY A 104 -15.74 8.83 4.71
C GLY A 104 -15.81 7.95 3.45
N GLY A 105 -16.87 7.15 3.36
CA GLY A 105 -17.06 6.21 2.27
C GLY A 105 -16.28 4.91 2.45
N ASN A 106 -16.39 4.04 1.45
CA ASN A 106 -15.95 2.66 1.58
C ASN A 106 -14.44 2.47 1.41
N PHE A 107 -13.81 1.81 2.38
CA PHE A 107 -12.38 1.51 2.35
C PHE A 107 -11.93 0.80 1.07
N LEU A 108 -12.71 -0.14 0.54
CA LEU A 108 -12.35 -0.90 -0.65
C LEU A 108 -12.35 -0.01 -1.91
N LEU A 109 -13.26 0.96 -1.99
CA LEU A 109 -13.27 1.93 -3.09
C LEU A 109 -12.04 2.84 -3.03
N HIS A 110 -11.72 3.36 -1.84
CA HIS A 110 -10.47 4.13 -1.63
C HIS A 110 -9.22 3.29 -1.93
N LEU A 111 -9.23 2.00 -1.60
CA LEU A 111 -8.14 1.09 -1.92
C LEU A 111 -8.01 0.89 -3.42
N THR A 112 -9.12 0.66 -4.11
CA THR A 112 -9.15 0.58 -5.57
C THR A 112 -8.56 1.85 -6.19
N ARG A 113 -8.92 3.01 -5.65
CA ARG A 113 -8.46 4.32 -6.15
C ARG A 113 -6.95 4.48 -6.05
N GLU A 114 -6.37 4.07 -4.92
CA GLU A 114 -4.93 4.07 -4.69
C GLU A 114 -4.21 3.05 -5.57
N LEU A 115 -4.80 1.89 -5.83
CA LEU A 115 -4.20 0.83 -6.63
C LEU A 115 -4.18 1.14 -8.13
N VAL A 116 -5.19 1.84 -8.66
CA VAL A 116 -5.24 2.22 -10.09
C VAL A 116 -4.12 3.20 -10.48
N GLU A 117 -3.51 3.89 -9.51
CA GLU A 117 -2.33 4.73 -9.73
C GLU A 117 -1.02 3.93 -9.84
N ASP A 118 -1.03 2.64 -9.48
CA ASP A 118 0.15 1.81 -9.59
C ASP A 118 0.47 1.49 -11.06
N SER A 119 1.75 1.66 -11.44
CA SER A 119 2.20 1.46 -12.82
C SER A 119 1.95 0.05 -13.38
N MET A 120 1.85 -0.98 -12.52
CA MET A 120 1.53 -2.34 -12.96
C MET A 120 0.02 -2.49 -13.20
N VAL A 121 -0.80 -1.90 -12.32
CA VAL A 121 -2.26 -1.89 -12.48
C VAL A 121 -2.66 -1.12 -13.74
N MET A 122 -2.06 0.04 -13.98
CA MET A 122 -2.28 0.82 -15.22
C MET A 122 -1.94 0.01 -16.47
N ARG A 123 -0.83 -0.76 -16.45
CA ARG A 123 -0.45 -1.63 -17.57
C ARG A 123 -1.46 -2.75 -17.80
N VAL A 124 -2.00 -3.34 -16.74
CA VAL A 124 -3.04 -4.37 -16.82
C VAL A 124 -4.33 -3.80 -17.41
N LEU A 125 -4.81 -2.66 -16.91
CA LEU A 125 -6.00 -2.00 -17.45
C LEU A 125 -5.83 -1.68 -18.94
N LYS A 126 -4.68 -1.12 -19.33
CA LYS A 126 -4.35 -0.86 -20.73
C LYS A 126 -4.32 -2.13 -21.58
N GLY A 127 -3.76 -3.23 -21.05
CA GLY A 127 -3.71 -4.51 -21.75
C GLY A 127 -5.08 -5.17 -21.92
N LEU A 128 -6.08 -4.75 -21.15
CA LEU A 128 -7.47 -5.17 -21.24
C LEU A 128 -8.34 -4.16 -22.02
N ASP A 129 -7.71 -3.18 -22.67
CA ASP A 129 -8.37 -2.10 -23.42
C ASP A 129 -9.32 -1.23 -22.57
N ILE A 130 -8.99 -1.09 -21.28
CA ILE A 130 -9.75 -0.26 -20.34
C ILE A 130 -9.01 1.06 -20.15
N SER A 131 -9.69 2.17 -20.46
CA SER A 131 -9.18 3.52 -20.18
C SER A 131 -9.09 3.74 -18.67
N ARG A 132 -7.89 4.10 -18.18
CA ARG A 132 -7.68 4.47 -16.77
C ARG A 132 -8.64 5.57 -16.34
N ASP A 133 -8.78 6.61 -17.15
CA ASP A 133 -9.53 7.81 -16.76
C ASP A 133 -11.03 7.52 -16.69
N GLU A 134 -11.54 6.65 -17.57
CA GLU A 134 -12.91 6.15 -17.49
C GLU A 134 -13.14 5.31 -16.23
N PHE A 135 -12.21 4.39 -15.93
CA PHE A 135 -12.25 3.57 -14.72
C PHE A 135 -12.25 4.43 -13.46
N VAL A 136 -11.34 5.40 -13.39
CA VAL A 136 -11.25 6.34 -12.26
C VAL A 136 -12.52 7.18 -12.16
N SER A 137 -13.05 7.69 -13.28
CA SER A 137 -14.29 8.48 -13.28
C SER A 137 -15.47 7.71 -12.69
N LYS A 138 -15.65 6.44 -13.08
CA LYS A 138 -16.71 5.58 -12.51
C LYS A 138 -16.47 5.23 -11.05
N LEU A 139 -15.22 4.96 -10.68
CA LEU A 139 -14.84 4.71 -9.29
C LEU A 139 -15.13 5.93 -8.39
N GLU A 140 -14.78 7.13 -8.82
CA GLU A 140 -15.04 8.37 -8.07
C GLU A 140 -16.54 8.62 -7.93
N SER A 141 -17.36 8.27 -8.92
CA SER A 141 -18.83 8.30 -8.77
C SER A 141 -19.29 7.42 -7.61
N TYR A 142 -18.78 6.19 -7.49
CA TYR A 142 -19.14 5.31 -6.37
C TYR A 142 -18.60 5.81 -5.02
N ILE A 143 -17.41 6.42 -5.00
CA ILE A 143 -16.88 7.04 -3.77
C ILE A 143 -17.78 8.17 -3.31
N ASN A 144 -18.23 9.01 -4.25
CA ASN A 144 -19.11 10.15 -3.97
C ASN A 144 -20.51 9.69 -3.50
N ASP A 145 -21.06 8.63 -4.11
CA ASP A 145 -22.34 8.05 -3.70
C ASP A 145 -22.32 7.51 -2.25
N GLU A 146 -21.15 7.11 -1.76
CA GLU A 146 -20.97 6.58 -0.40
C GLU A 146 -20.35 7.59 0.56
N MET A 147 -20.22 8.85 0.16
CA MET A 147 -19.78 9.91 1.06
C MET A 147 -20.72 9.98 2.28
N GLY A 148 -20.15 9.81 3.46
CA GLY A 148 -20.89 9.81 4.72
C GLY A 148 -21.08 8.43 5.35
N VAL A 149 -20.82 7.34 4.62
CA VAL A 149 -20.73 6.00 5.23
C VAL A 149 -19.51 6.00 6.17
N LYS A 150 -19.76 5.74 7.46
CA LYS A 150 -18.72 5.66 8.50
C LYS A 150 -18.50 4.21 8.89
N GLU A 151 -17.46 3.61 8.33
CA GLU A 151 -17.06 2.26 8.67
C GLU A 151 -16.33 2.24 10.03
N THR A 152 -16.47 1.13 10.76
CA THR A 152 -15.72 0.92 12.01
C THR A 152 -14.28 0.51 11.71
N ASN A 153 -13.37 0.68 12.68
CA ASN A 153 -11.99 0.22 12.52
C ASN A 153 -11.93 -1.30 12.27
N ILE A 154 -12.69 -2.06 13.07
CA ILE A 154 -12.79 -3.52 12.99
C ILE A 154 -13.23 -3.95 11.59
N TRP A 155 -14.26 -3.31 11.03
CA TRP A 155 -14.74 -3.63 9.69
C TRP A 155 -13.67 -3.38 8.62
N ARG A 156 -12.99 -2.22 8.65
CA ARG A 156 -11.92 -1.91 7.69
C ARG A 156 -10.75 -2.88 7.80
N GLN A 157 -10.41 -3.29 9.02
CA GLN A 157 -9.35 -4.27 9.25
C GLN A 157 -9.72 -5.65 8.69
N ALA A 158 -10.95 -6.10 8.91
CA ALA A 158 -11.47 -7.33 8.33
C ALA A 158 -11.47 -7.28 6.79
N LYS A 159 -11.88 -6.15 6.20
CA LYS A 159 -11.84 -5.98 4.73
C LYS A 159 -10.43 -5.88 4.16
N ALA A 160 -9.50 -5.24 4.87
CA ALA A 160 -8.09 -5.25 4.48
C ALA A 160 -7.51 -6.67 4.51
N GLU A 161 -7.87 -7.46 5.51
CA GLU A 161 -7.49 -8.86 5.62
C GLU A 161 -8.09 -9.71 4.51
N GLU A 162 -9.38 -9.56 4.22
CA GLU A 162 -10.08 -10.23 3.12
C GLU A 162 -9.38 -9.97 1.78
N VAL A 163 -9.07 -8.71 1.45
CA VAL A 163 -8.35 -8.35 0.21
C VAL A 163 -6.95 -8.96 0.19
N VAL A 164 -6.21 -8.92 1.29
CA VAL A 164 -4.84 -9.44 1.36
C VAL A 164 -4.81 -10.96 1.19
N ILE A 165 -5.75 -11.68 1.82
CA ILE A 165 -5.91 -13.12 1.65
C ILE A 165 -6.33 -13.42 0.22
N GLY A 166 -7.33 -12.72 -0.31
CA GLY A 166 -7.78 -12.83 -1.69
C GLY A 166 -6.64 -12.60 -2.69
N ALA A 167 -5.79 -11.61 -2.43
CA ALA A 167 -4.60 -11.32 -3.23
C ALA A 167 -3.58 -12.47 -3.21
N LEU A 168 -3.36 -13.12 -2.06
CA LEU A 168 -2.46 -14.26 -1.95
C LEU A 168 -3.02 -15.49 -2.69
N VAL A 169 -4.31 -15.78 -2.49
CA VAL A 169 -5.00 -16.92 -3.11
C VAL A 169 -5.01 -16.77 -4.63
N SER A 170 -5.17 -15.55 -5.13
CA SER A 170 -5.23 -15.25 -6.58
C SER A 170 -3.89 -15.34 -7.31
N GLN A 171 -2.76 -15.45 -6.60
CA GLN A 171 -1.47 -15.61 -7.27
C GLN A 171 -1.34 -17.02 -7.87
N PRO A 172 -0.97 -17.14 -9.16
CA PRO A 172 -0.66 -18.43 -9.77
C PRO A 172 0.66 -18.98 -9.20
N ASP A 173 0.74 -20.31 -9.08
CA ASP A 173 1.96 -21.05 -8.74
C ASP A 173 2.63 -20.63 -7.41
N GLU A 174 3.94 -20.35 -7.46
CA GLU A 174 4.78 -19.98 -6.31
C GLU A 174 4.35 -18.62 -5.76
N LYS A 175 3.98 -18.61 -4.47
CA LYS A 175 3.56 -17.39 -3.78
C LYS A 175 4.71 -16.40 -3.71
N ARG A 176 4.50 -15.24 -4.30
CA ARG A 176 5.39 -14.08 -4.27
C ARG A 176 4.86 -13.05 -3.30
N PRO A 177 5.75 -12.17 -2.79
CA PRO A 177 5.31 -11.06 -1.96
C PRO A 177 4.17 -10.27 -2.58
N ILE A 178 3.16 -9.94 -1.77
CA ILE A 178 1.94 -9.29 -2.22
C ILE A 178 2.26 -7.85 -2.67
N GLN A 179 2.04 -7.59 -3.94
CA GLN A 179 2.26 -6.32 -4.63
C GLN A 179 0.93 -5.59 -4.87
N PRO A 180 0.94 -4.29 -5.22
CA PRO A 180 -0.29 -3.54 -5.49
C PRO A 180 -1.18 -4.23 -6.52
N ILE A 181 -0.59 -4.77 -7.59
CA ILE A 181 -1.34 -5.55 -8.58
C ILE A 181 -2.04 -6.78 -7.98
N HIS A 182 -1.40 -7.50 -7.06
CA HIS A 182 -2.03 -8.65 -6.42
C HIS A 182 -3.23 -8.22 -5.56
N LEU A 183 -3.15 -7.08 -4.87
CA LEU A 183 -4.29 -6.50 -4.15
C LEU A 183 -5.42 -6.16 -5.11
N PHE A 184 -5.10 -5.54 -6.25
CA PHE A 184 -6.08 -5.16 -7.27
C PHE A 184 -6.83 -6.37 -7.81
N LEU A 185 -6.11 -7.45 -8.13
CA LEU A 185 -6.70 -8.71 -8.59
C LEU A 185 -7.51 -9.43 -7.49
N GLY A 186 -7.23 -9.15 -6.21
CA GLY A 186 -7.97 -9.70 -5.07
C GLY A 186 -9.27 -8.96 -4.75
N LEU A 187 -9.45 -7.71 -5.21
CA LEU A 187 -10.62 -6.89 -4.90
C LEU A 187 -11.96 -7.53 -5.31
N PRO A 188 -12.13 -8.11 -6.51
CA PRO A 188 -13.42 -8.66 -6.95
C PRO A 188 -13.90 -9.84 -6.11
N LYS A 189 -12.96 -10.51 -5.43
CA LYS A 189 -13.24 -11.65 -4.55
C LYS A 189 -13.74 -11.23 -3.18
N THR A 190 -13.77 -9.93 -2.90
CA THR A 190 -14.37 -9.43 -1.67
C THR A 190 -15.89 -9.44 -1.77
N ASP A 191 -16.54 -9.68 -0.64
CA ASP A 191 -17.97 -9.52 -0.48
C ASP A 191 -18.30 -8.02 -0.35
N ASN A 192 -18.24 -7.32 -1.49
CA ASN A 192 -18.62 -5.93 -1.64
C ASN A 192 -19.28 -5.70 -3.00
N GLU A 193 -20.58 -5.42 -2.97
CA GLU A 193 -21.40 -5.29 -4.17
C GLU A 193 -20.92 -4.15 -5.09
N ARG A 194 -20.47 -3.01 -4.56
CA ARG A 194 -20.00 -1.88 -5.39
C ARG A 194 -18.73 -2.22 -6.15
N ILE A 195 -17.79 -2.89 -5.49
CA ILE A 195 -16.56 -3.37 -6.12
C ILE A 195 -16.90 -4.37 -7.21
N GLN A 196 -17.76 -5.35 -6.93
CA GLN A 196 -18.17 -6.33 -7.94
C GLN A 196 -18.86 -5.66 -9.14
N ARG A 197 -19.80 -4.73 -8.90
CA ARG A 197 -20.44 -3.95 -9.97
C ARG A 197 -19.44 -3.13 -10.77
N LEU A 198 -18.46 -2.49 -10.13
CA LEU A 198 -17.41 -1.73 -10.82
C LEU A 198 -16.61 -2.63 -11.75
N PHE A 199 -16.12 -3.77 -11.26
CA PHE A 199 -15.32 -4.68 -12.08
C PHE A 199 -16.16 -5.30 -13.21
N ASN A 200 -17.41 -5.69 -12.94
CA ASN A 200 -18.33 -6.20 -13.94
C ASN A 200 -18.65 -5.17 -15.03
N LEU A 201 -18.77 -3.88 -14.69
CA LEU A 201 -19.01 -2.80 -15.67
C LEU A 201 -17.91 -2.72 -16.73
N PHE A 202 -16.66 -2.96 -16.34
CA PHE A 202 -15.51 -3.01 -17.24
C PHE A 202 -15.24 -4.43 -17.79
N GLY A 203 -16.14 -5.37 -17.55
CA GLY A 203 -16.01 -6.76 -17.97
C GLY A 203 -14.76 -7.44 -17.42
N LEU A 204 -14.32 -7.08 -16.21
CA LEU A 204 -13.18 -7.67 -15.50
C LEU A 204 -13.61 -8.94 -14.77
N ASP A 205 -13.85 -10.01 -15.53
CA ASP A 205 -14.11 -11.34 -14.98
C ASP A 205 -12.83 -12.03 -14.47
N ASP A 206 -13.00 -13.09 -13.68
CA ASP A 206 -11.90 -13.88 -13.12
C ASP A 206 -10.92 -14.37 -14.19
N ALA A 207 -11.41 -14.75 -15.38
CA ALA A 207 -10.59 -15.28 -16.46
C ALA A 207 -9.67 -14.22 -17.08
N LYS A 208 -10.16 -12.99 -17.29
CA LYS A 208 -9.36 -11.87 -17.77
C LYS A 208 -8.35 -11.41 -16.73
N LEU A 209 -8.75 -11.37 -15.46
CA LEU A 209 -7.87 -11.02 -14.35
C LEU A 209 -6.76 -12.07 -14.17
N GLU A 210 -7.08 -13.36 -14.31
CA GLU A 210 -6.07 -14.42 -14.28
C GLU A 210 -5.10 -14.32 -15.46
N ARG A 211 -5.61 -14.05 -16.67
CA ARG A 211 -4.77 -13.81 -17.86
C ARG A 211 -3.82 -12.63 -17.64
N ALA A 212 -4.33 -11.53 -17.07
CA ALA A 212 -3.53 -10.37 -16.70
C ALA A 212 -2.46 -10.71 -15.64
N ALA A 213 -2.80 -11.52 -14.64
CA ALA A 213 -1.86 -11.99 -13.61
C ALA A 213 -0.70 -12.80 -14.23
N ARG A 214 -0.98 -13.66 -15.22
CA ARG A 214 0.04 -14.45 -15.91
C ARG A 214 0.99 -13.58 -16.74
N LEU A 215 0.44 -12.58 -17.47
CA LEU A 215 1.26 -11.62 -18.22
C LEU A 215 2.22 -10.85 -17.29
N TYR A 216 1.74 -10.46 -16.12
CA TYR A 216 2.57 -9.83 -15.09
C TYR A 216 3.74 -10.72 -14.65
N THR A 217 3.49 -12.01 -14.41
CA THR A 217 4.53 -12.96 -13.96
C THR A 217 5.65 -13.12 -14.98
N ILE A 218 5.33 -13.04 -16.28
CA ILE A 218 6.30 -13.14 -17.38
C ILE A 218 7.19 -11.89 -17.46
N ILE A 219 6.60 -10.70 -17.32
CA ILE A 219 7.34 -9.41 -17.42
C ILE A 219 8.37 -9.24 -16.29
N ASN A 220 8.12 -9.84 -15.13
CA ASN A 220 8.95 -9.70 -13.92
C ASN A 220 9.85 -10.93 -13.63
N LYS A 221 10.02 -11.85 -14.59
CA LYS A 221 11.07 -12.87 -14.57
C LYS A 221 12.29 -12.34 -15.31
#